data_AF-A0A7W1JKW6-F1
#
_entry.id   AF-A0A7W1JKW6-F1
#
_cell.length_a   1.000
_cell.length_b   1.000
_cell.length_c   1.000
_cell.angle_alpha   90.00
_cell.angle_beta   90.00
_cell.angle_gamma   90.00
#
_symmetry.space_group_name_H-M   'P 1'
#
loop_
_entity.id
_entity.type
_entity.pdbx_description
1 polymer ?
#
loop_
_entity_poly.entity_id
_entity_poly.type
_entity_poly.pdbx_seq_one_letter_code
_entity_poly.pdbx_strand_id
1 'polypeptide(L)'
;MGELDLRVRAVEDAAPGARQVVIRPERIQLTPADDCSVPDGNRFRGTVAELVFQGPTTQAVLAVGDTMLVALVPNAAETAPSWLTRGASVQVVIDVDCVRLLAGSRPPSEPE
;
A
#
# COMPACT_ATOMS: atom_id res chain seq x y z
N MET A 1 4.85 2.12 17.67
CA MET A 1 5.93 2.02 16.69
C MET A 1 5.82 0.64 16.08
N GLY A 2 4.91 0.51 15.12
CA GLY A 2 4.76 -0.75 14.39
C GLY A 2 5.91 -0.88 13.40
N GLU A 3 6.80 -1.84 13.63
CA GLU A 3 7.81 -2.22 12.65
C GLU A 3 7.11 -3.01 11.53
N LEU A 4 7.39 -2.63 10.28
CA LEU A 4 6.78 -3.22 9.10
C LEU A 4 7.87 -3.72 8.16
N ASP A 5 7.99 -5.03 8.04
CA ASP A 5 8.99 -5.66 7.17
C ASP A 5 8.54 -5.65 5.72
N LEU A 6 9.33 -5.01 4.86
CA LEU A 6 9.09 -4.94 3.42
C LEU A 6 10.21 -5.65 2.67
N ARG A 7 9.87 -6.73 1.97
CA ARG A 7 10.73 -7.37 0.98
C ARG A 7 10.77 -6.53 -0.28
N VAL A 8 11.97 -6.27 -0.77
CA VAL A 8 12.23 -5.50 -1.98
C VAL A 8 13.19 -6.26 -2.87
N ARG A 9 13.09 -6.12 -4.19
CA ARG A 9 14.12 -6.68 -5.08
C ARG A 9 15.47 -6.06 -4.73
N ALA A 10 16.50 -6.91 -4.70
CA ALA A 10 17.87 -6.45 -4.54
C ALA A 10 18.20 -5.45 -5.66
N VAL A 11 18.73 -4.30 -5.27
CA VAL A 11 19.29 -3.32 -6.19
C VAL A 11 20.80 -3.42 -6.03
N GLU A 12 21.52 -3.67 -7.12
CA GLU A 12 22.99 -3.64 -7.10
C GLU A 12 23.44 -2.25 -6.60
N ASP A 13 24.42 -2.22 -5.70
CA ASP A 13 24.92 -0.99 -5.04
C ASP A 13 23.94 -0.33 -4.05
N ALA A 14 23.13 -1.14 -3.37
CA ALA A 14 22.31 -0.63 -2.29
C ALA A 14 23.11 -0.34 -1.01
N ALA A 15 23.79 0.82 -0.93
CA ALA A 15 24.41 1.27 0.32
C ALA A 15 23.37 1.38 1.47
N PRO A 16 23.71 0.94 2.71
CA PRO A 16 22.85 1.12 3.88
C PRO A 16 22.52 2.58 4.13
N GLY A 17 21.28 2.88 4.53
CA GLY A 17 20.85 4.24 4.84
C GLY A 17 19.35 4.43 4.69
N ALA A 18 18.87 5.61 5.08
CA ALA A 18 17.47 5.99 4.90
C ALA A 18 17.12 6.03 3.40
N ARG A 19 16.03 5.36 3.03
CA ARG A 19 15.52 5.31 1.65
C ARG A 19 14.05 5.63 1.65
N GLN A 20 13.58 6.18 0.54
CA GLN A 20 12.15 6.32 0.31
C GLN A 20 11.66 5.10 -0.45
N VAL A 21 10.59 4.49 0.07
CA VAL A 21 9.87 3.40 -0.60
C VAL A 21 8.73 4.02 -1.38
N VAL A 22 8.64 3.71 -2.66
CA VAL A 22 7.54 4.15 -3.52
C VAL A 22 6.87 2.93 -4.14
N ILE A 23 5.55 2.89 -4.02
CA ILE A 23 4.69 1.87 -4.61
C ILE A 23 3.57 2.62 -5.34
N ARG A 24 3.29 2.22 -6.58
CA ARG A 24 2.20 2.84 -7.32
C ARG A 24 0.85 2.33 -6.77
N PRO A 25 -0.15 3.20 -6.55
CA PRO A 25 -1.43 2.80 -5.97
C PRO A 25 -2.15 1.66 -6.70
N GLU A 26 -2.07 1.63 -8.03
CA GLU A 26 -2.67 0.57 -8.87
C GLU A 26 -1.96 -0.78 -8.76
N ARG A 27 -0.79 -0.82 -8.13
CA ARG A 27 -0.05 -2.07 -7.85
C ARG A 27 -0.30 -2.61 -6.44
N ILE A 28 -1.12 -1.90 -5.64
CA ILE A 28 -1.53 -2.37 -4.32
C ILE A 28 -2.84 -3.15 -4.48
N GLN A 29 -2.79 -4.44 -4.18
CA GLN A 29 -3.97 -5.29 -4.18
C GLN A 29 -4.57 -5.35 -2.79
N LEU A 30 -5.91 -5.35 -2.73
CA LEU A 30 -6.66 -5.49 -1.50
C LEU A 30 -7.50 -6.76 -1.54
N THR A 31 -7.47 -7.49 -0.43
CA THR A 31 -8.36 -8.63 -0.19
C THR A 31 -9.04 -8.47 1.18
N PRO A 32 -10.17 -9.14 1.42
CA PRO A 32 -10.71 -9.29 2.76
C PRO A 32 -9.64 -9.82 3.73
N ALA A 33 -9.66 -9.37 4.98
CA ALA A 33 -8.65 -9.78 5.98
C ALA A 33 -8.62 -11.29 6.27
N ASP A 34 -9.70 -11.99 5.97
CA ASP A 34 -9.86 -13.44 6.19
C ASP A 34 -9.54 -14.27 4.94
N ASP A 35 -9.16 -13.65 3.83
CA ASP A 35 -8.80 -14.38 2.62
C ASP A 35 -7.38 -14.96 2.73
N CYS A 36 -7.31 -16.30 2.74
CA CYS A 36 -6.04 -17.04 2.80
C CYS A 36 -5.41 -17.29 1.42
N SER A 37 -6.10 -16.94 0.32
CA SER A 37 -5.73 -17.28 -1.06
C SER A 37 -4.73 -16.30 -1.68
N VAL A 38 -4.09 -15.49 -0.85
CA VAL A 38 -3.31 -14.33 -1.28
C VAL A 38 -1.99 -14.77 -1.92
N PRO A 39 -1.56 -14.15 -3.05
CA PRO A 39 -0.27 -14.42 -3.69
C PRO A 39 0.94 -14.16 -2.76
N ASP A 40 2.08 -14.78 -3.06
CA ASP A 40 3.34 -14.45 -2.38
C ASP A 40 3.73 -12.98 -2.62
N GLY A 41 4.32 -12.34 -1.61
CA GLY A 41 4.62 -10.91 -1.64
C GLY A 41 4.61 -10.26 -0.26
N ASN A 42 4.68 -8.94 -0.23
CA ASN A 42 4.55 -8.15 1.00
C ASN A 42 3.08 -8.10 1.42
N ARG A 43 2.81 -8.47 2.68
CA ARG A 43 1.46 -8.60 3.20
C ARG A 43 1.32 -7.81 4.48
N PHE A 44 0.36 -6.91 4.51
CA PHE A 44 0.09 -6.07 5.67
C PHE A 44 -1.39 -6.07 6.01
N ARG A 45 -1.71 -6.07 7.30
CA ARG A 45 -3.07 -5.84 7.76
C ARG A 45 -3.30 -4.35 7.89
N GLY A 46 -4.44 -3.89 7.40
CA GLY A 46 -4.84 -2.50 7.51
C GLY A 46 -6.34 -2.33 7.65
N THR A 47 -6.75 -1.09 7.81
CA THR A 47 -8.15 -0.68 7.89
C THR A 47 -8.41 0.38 6.85
N VAL A 48 -9.56 0.28 6.16
CA VAL A 48 -9.99 1.29 5.19
C VAL A 48 -10.37 2.57 5.93
N ALA A 49 -9.53 3.61 5.82
CA ALA A 49 -9.77 4.91 6.43
C ALA A 49 -10.76 5.75 5.60
N GLU A 50 -10.66 5.67 4.27
CA GLU A 50 -11.48 6.44 3.33
C GLU A 50 -11.63 5.73 1.99
N LEU A 51 -12.76 5.98 1.32
CA LEU A 51 -13.05 5.51 -0.04
C LEU A 51 -13.55 6.69 -0.88
N VAL A 52 -12.92 6.89 -2.03
CA VAL A 52 -13.27 7.95 -2.98
C VAL A 52 -13.57 7.31 -4.33
N PHE A 53 -14.83 7.37 -4.73
CA PHE A 53 -15.27 6.89 -6.04
C PHE A 53 -14.81 7.84 -7.15
N GLN A 54 -14.14 7.32 -8.18
CA GLN A 54 -13.56 8.09 -9.28
C GLN A 54 -14.03 7.59 -10.65
N GLY A 55 -15.25 7.01 -10.72
CA GLY A 55 -15.79 6.42 -11.95
C GLY A 55 -15.42 4.95 -12.07
N PRO A 56 -14.54 4.54 -13.02
CA PRO A 56 -14.18 3.14 -13.19
C PRO A 56 -13.30 2.57 -12.07
N THR A 57 -12.79 3.43 -11.18
CA THR A 57 -11.94 3.05 -10.05
C THR A 57 -12.41 3.70 -8.76
N THR A 58 -12.09 3.05 -7.64
CA THR A 58 -12.25 3.60 -6.29
C THR A 58 -10.87 3.71 -5.64
N GLN A 59 -10.53 4.90 -5.19
CA GLN A 59 -9.34 5.14 -4.40
C GLN A 59 -9.63 4.79 -2.94
N ALA A 60 -8.85 3.87 -2.38
CA ALA A 60 -8.92 3.48 -0.98
C ALA A 60 -7.71 4.01 -0.22
N VAL A 61 -7.96 4.80 0.82
CA VAL A 61 -6.94 5.22 1.79
C VAL A 61 -6.96 4.23 2.95
N LEU A 62 -5.80 3.69 3.29
CA LEU A 62 -5.65 2.58 4.21
C LEU A 62 -4.70 2.97 5.34
N ALA A 63 -5.13 2.74 6.58
CA ALA A 63 -4.26 2.80 7.73
C ALA A 63 -3.58 1.44 7.92
N VAL A 64 -2.25 1.39 7.83
CA VAL A 64 -1.42 0.19 7.98
C VAL A 64 -0.34 0.46 9.02
N GLY A 65 -0.55 0.00 10.25
CA GLY A 65 0.28 0.40 11.38
C GLY A 65 0.26 1.92 11.57
N ASP A 66 1.45 2.53 11.59
CA ASP A 66 1.64 3.99 11.72
C ASP A 66 1.72 4.70 10.34
N THR A 67 1.47 3.99 9.23
CA THR A 67 1.58 4.52 7.86
C THR A 67 0.23 4.54 7.13
N MET A 68 0.05 5.50 6.23
CA MET A 68 -1.08 5.56 5.31
C MET A 68 -0.67 5.09 3.91
N LEU A 69 -1.44 4.19 3.32
CA LEU A 69 -1.26 3.73 1.95
C LEU A 69 -2.48 4.11 1.10
N VAL A 70 -2.25 4.32 -0.20
CA VAL A 70 -3.32 4.57 -1.17
C VAL A 70 -3.33 3.46 -2.18
N ALA A 71 -4.46 2.78 -2.34
CA ALA A 71 -4.69 1.76 -3.35
C ALA A 71 -5.75 2.22 -4.35
N LEU A 72 -5.61 1.80 -5.61
CA LEU A 72 -6.63 1.99 -6.63
C LEU A 72 -7.30 0.66 -6.94
N VAL A 73 -8.59 0.57 -6.64
CA VAL A 73 -9.40 -0.65 -6.84
C VAL A 73 -10.31 -0.45 -8.05
N PRO A 74 -10.21 -1.30 -9.09
CA PRO A 74 -11.15 -1.28 -10.21
C PRO A 74 -12.59 -1.59 -9.74
N ASN A 75 -13.56 -0.83 -10.22
CA ASN A 75 -14.97 -1.08 -9.94
C ASN A 75 -15.50 -2.11 -10.95
N ALA A 76 -16.09 -3.20 -10.45
CA ALA A 76 -16.81 -4.15 -11.29
C ALA A 76 -18.26 -3.69 -11.40
N ALA A 77 -18.77 -3.53 -12.63
CA ALA A 77 -20.15 -3.05 -12.88
C ALA A 77 -20.47 -1.76 -12.09
N GLU A 78 -19.58 -0.77 -12.17
CA GLU A 78 -19.74 0.58 -11.61
C GLU A 78 -19.73 0.69 -10.08
N THR A 79 -19.50 -0.41 -9.36
CA THR A 79 -19.38 -0.37 -7.89
C THR A 79 -18.07 -0.99 -7.41
N ALA A 80 -17.55 -0.44 -6.31
CA ALA A 80 -16.46 -1.08 -5.58
C ALA A 80 -16.94 -2.43 -5.03
N PRO A 81 -16.02 -3.39 -4.76
CA PRO A 81 -16.39 -4.65 -4.13
C PRO A 81 -17.19 -4.42 -2.83
N SER A 82 -18.24 -5.19 -2.61
CA SER A 82 -19.16 -4.98 -1.47
C SER A 82 -18.50 -5.11 -0.09
N TRP A 83 -17.40 -5.84 0.00
CA TRP A 83 -16.60 -5.98 1.23
C TRP A 83 -15.70 -4.76 1.49
N LEU A 84 -15.44 -3.93 0.47
CA LEU A 84 -14.57 -2.76 0.58
C LEU A 84 -15.39 -1.58 1.08
N THR A 85 -15.55 -1.48 2.40
CA THR A 85 -16.26 -0.39 3.07
C THR A 85 -15.35 0.35 4.04
N ARG A 86 -15.69 1.60 4.38
CA ARG A 86 -14.94 2.37 5.38
C ARG A 86 -14.99 1.65 6.73
N GLY A 87 -13.83 1.51 7.37
CA GLY A 87 -13.65 0.77 8.61
C GLY A 87 -13.45 -0.74 8.43
N ALA A 88 -13.59 -1.28 7.22
CA ALA A 88 -13.33 -2.69 6.96
C ALA A 88 -11.85 -3.02 7.19
N SER A 89 -11.60 -4.17 7.82
CA SER A 89 -10.27 -4.76 7.89
C SER A 89 -9.93 -5.42 6.55
N VAL A 90 -8.75 -5.08 6.02
CA VAL A 90 -8.27 -5.58 4.73
C VAL A 90 -6.86 -6.10 4.86
N GLN A 91 -6.50 -6.98 3.94
CA GLN A 91 -5.12 -7.36 3.70
C GLN A 91 -4.61 -6.62 2.46
N VAL A 92 -3.48 -5.94 2.65
CA VAL A 92 -2.75 -5.20 1.63
C VAL A 92 -1.66 -6.10 1.08
N VAL A 93 -1.60 -6.23 -0.23
CA VAL A 93 -0.70 -7.16 -0.92
C VAL A 93 0.06 -6.39 -1.97
N ILE A 94 1.39 -6.41 -1.87
CA ILE A 94 2.29 -5.71 -2.77
C ILE A 94 3.33 -6.70 -3.27
N ASP A 95 3.32 -6.93 -4.58
CA ASP A 95 4.36 -7.72 -5.24
C ASP A 95 5.74 -7.04 -5.08
N VAL A 96 6.77 -7.83 -4.79
CA VAL A 96 8.14 -7.35 -4.56
C VAL A 96 8.68 -6.57 -5.77
N ASP A 97 8.24 -6.90 -6.98
CA ASP A 97 8.64 -6.27 -8.24
C ASP A 97 7.99 -4.89 -8.45
N CYS A 98 6.95 -4.58 -7.66
CA CYS A 98 6.25 -3.30 -7.71
C CYS A 98 6.84 -2.25 -6.76
N VAL A 99 7.74 -2.66 -5.87
CA VAL A 99 8.41 -1.73 -4.96
C VAL A 99 9.58 -1.04 -5.66
N ARG A 100 9.72 0.27 -5.44
CA ARG A 100 10.89 1.05 -5.85
C ARG A 100 11.53 1.70 -4.64
N LEU A 101 12.85 1.63 -4.58
CA LEU A 101 13.66 2.35 -3.61
C LEU A 101 14.24 3.58 -4.29
N LEU A 102 14.01 4.74 -3.71
CA LEU A 102 14.67 5.98 -4.09
C LEU A 102 15.73 6.30 -3.03
N ALA A 103 16.85 6.87 -3.47
CA ALA A 103 17.83 7.45 -2.56
C ALA A 103 17.12 8.47 -1.66
N GLY A 104 17.33 8.38 -0.35
CA GLY A 104 16.75 9.34 0.58
C GLY A 104 17.32 10.73 0.30
N SER A 105 16.53 11.62 -0.30
CA SER A 105 16.75 13.04 -0.09
C SER A 105 16.30 13.34 1.34
N ARG A 106 17.20 13.88 2.16
CA ARG A 106 16.82 14.49 3.45
C ARG A 106 15.60 15.38 3.19
N PRO A 107 14.47 15.22 3.92
CA PRO A 107 13.36 16.16 3.79
C PRO A 107 13.89 17.58 4.00
N PRO A 108 13.43 18.58 3.23
CA PRO A 108 13.84 19.96 3.47
C PRO A 108 13.60 20.25 4.94
N SER A 109 14.65 20.65 5.65
CA SER A 109 14.55 21.07 7.03
C SER A 109 13.65 22.29 7.06
N GLU A 110 12.52 22.22 7.76
CA GLU A 110 11.70 23.39 8.02
C GLU A 110 12.61 24.47 8.65
N PRO A 111 12.64 25.70 8.11
CA PRO A 111 13.35 26.78 8.76
C PRO A 111 12.66 27.10 10.10
N GLU A 112 13.46 27.21 11.17
CA GLU A 112 13.06 27.75 12.48
C GLU A 112 12.42 29.14 12.40
#